data_AF-A0A7J3FRD2-F1
#
_entry.id   AF-A0A7J3FRD2-F1
#
_cell.length_a   1.000
_cell.length_b   1.000
_cell.length_c   1.000
_cell.angle_alpha   90.00
_cell.angle_beta   90.00
_cell.angle_gamma   90.00
#
_symmetry.space_group_name_H-M   'P 1'
#
loop_
_entity.id
_entity.type
_entity.pdbx_description
1 polymer ?
#
loop_
_entity_poly.entity_id
_entity_poly.type
_entity_poly.pdbx_seq_one_letter_code
_entity_poly.pdbx_strand_id
1 'polypeptide(L)'
;MGMKKRGKKENPFSKNPVLREFIKRLAGENGLLILSKLWGKQLTDEELAKLTHLRVNLVRKILYDLYENRVVNYHRFRNEDNGWYIYRWYVEMEEALENLQSIRQELLRKLEERLEYERGHMFFSCKNNCPRMTFEEASEHEFKCPHCGEPMEFMDNRQIIASLEAQVEELRRQWDEKLTNS
;
A
#
# COMPACT_ATOMS: atom_id res chain seq x y z
N MET A 1 -1.72 -15.15 45.94
CA MET A 1 -0.63 -15.67 45.07
C MET A 1 -1.28 -16.36 43.88
N GLY A 2 -1.03 -16.07 42.61
CA GLY A 2 -0.28 -15.00 41.96
C GLY A 2 -0.99 -14.66 40.65
N MET A 3 -1.06 -13.37 40.33
CA MET A 3 -1.59 -12.88 39.05
C MET A 3 -0.70 -13.44 37.93
N LYS A 4 -1.27 -14.28 37.05
CA LYS A 4 -0.62 -14.73 35.82
C LYS A 4 -0.22 -13.48 35.02
N LYS A 5 1.08 -13.18 34.96
CA LYS A 5 1.63 -12.15 34.08
C LYS A 5 1.25 -12.53 32.65
N ARG A 6 0.27 -11.84 32.05
CA ARG A 6 0.00 -11.92 30.61
C ARG A 6 1.26 -11.43 29.92
N GLY A 7 2.05 -12.35 29.36
CA GLY A 7 3.24 -12.00 28.58
C GLY A 7 2.85 -11.00 27.51
N LYS A 8 3.59 -9.89 27.38
CA LYS A 8 3.40 -8.92 26.30
C LYS A 8 3.47 -9.69 24.98
N LYS A 9 2.34 -9.83 24.28
CA LYS A 9 2.35 -10.33 22.89
C LYS A 9 3.33 -9.45 22.11
N GLU A 10 4.27 -10.10 21.45
CA GLU A 10 5.36 -9.44 20.74
C GLU A 10 4.81 -8.63 19.55
N ASN A 11 5.32 -7.42 19.32
CA ASN A 11 4.74 -6.48 18.35
C ASN A 11 5.23 -6.81 16.91
N PRO A 12 4.37 -7.30 16.00
CA PRO A 12 4.77 -7.72 14.65
C PRO A 12 5.27 -6.54 13.78
N PHE A 13 4.80 -5.32 14.06
CA PHE A 13 5.22 -4.10 13.35
C PHE A 13 6.68 -3.72 13.60
N SER A 14 7.33 -4.32 14.61
CA SER A 14 8.75 -4.12 14.88
C SER A 14 9.67 -5.16 14.23
N LYS A 15 9.16 -6.36 13.94
CA LYS A 15 9.95 -7.49 13.41
C LYS A 15 9.90 -7.62 11.89
N ASN A 16 8.82 -7.19 11.25
CA ASN A 16 8.66 -7.30 9.81
C ASN A 16 8.93 -5.92 9.14
N PRO A 17 10.10 -5.69 8.52
CA PRO A 17 10.45 -4.39 7.94
C PRO A 17 9.51 -3.97 6.82
N VAL A 18 8.95 -4.92 6.08
CA VAL A 18 8.01 -4.65 4.99
C VAL A 18 6.67 -4.19 5.56
N LEU A 19 6.13 -4.92 6.54
CA LEU A 19 4.88 -4.53 7.18
C LEU A 19 5.05 -3.15 7.83
N ARG A 20 6.19 -2.89 8.46
CA ARG A 20 6.52 -1.59 9.03
C ARG A 20 6.53 -0.47 7.98
N GLU A 21 7.18 -0.69 6.85
CA GLU A 21 7.27 0.29 5.76
C GLU A 21 5.90 0.52 5.10
N PHE A 22 5.11 -0.55 4.91
CA PHE A 22 3.73 -0.46 4.44
C PHE A 22 2.88 0.44 5.34
N ILE A 23 2.88 0.17 6.65
CA ILE A 23 2.16 0.99 7.61
C ILE A 23 2.68 2.43 7.64
N LYS A 24 4.00 2.64 7.53
CA LYS A 24 4.59 3.98 7.51
C LYS A 24 4.15 4.78 6.29
N ARG A 25 4.07 4.16 5.11
CA ARG A 25 3.53 4.81 3.90
C ARG A 25 2.04 5.11 4.01
N LEU A 26 1.30 4.22 4.67
CA LEU A 26 -0.14 4.34 4.85
C LEU A 26 -0.54 5.41 5.87
N ALA A 27 0.05 5.36 7.07
CA ALA A 27 -0.41 6.11 8.25
C ALA A 27 0.71 6.86 8.99
N GLY A 28 1.92 6.88 8.44
CA GLY A 28 3.08 7.55 9.02
C GLY A 28 3.57 6.91 10.33
N GLU A 29 4.50 7.62 10.99
CA GLU A 29 5.06 7.19 12.28
C GLU A 29 3.98 7.12 13.38
N ASN A 30 2.99 8.00 13.32
CA ASN A 30 1.86 8.00 14.26
C ASN A 30 0.98 6.75 14.10
N GLY A 31 0.83 6.23 12.87
CA GLY A 31 0.16 4.96 12.61
C GLY A 31 0.87 3.78 13.27
N LEU A 32 2.19 3.68 13.11
CA LEU A 32 3.00 2.67 13.80
C LEU A 32 2.87 2.76 15.32
N LEU A 33 2.89 3.98 15.86
CA LEU A 33 2.69 4.22 17.28
C LEU A 33 1.30 3.76 17.75
N ILE A 34 0.23 4.14 17.05
CA ILE A 34 -1.15 3.71 17.37
C ILE A 34 -1.26 2.19 17.35
N LEU A 35 -0.81 1.53 16.28
CA LEU A 35 -0.85 0.07 16.17
C LEU A 35 -0.03 -0.62 17.26
N SER A 36 1.12 -0.05 17.66
CA SER A 36 1.93 -0.59 18.76
C SER A 36 1.18 -0.57 20.10
N LYS A 37 0.34 0.45 20.34
CA LYS A 37 -0.46 0.57 21.57
C LYS A 37 -1.71 -0.30 21.51
N LEU A 38 -2.28 -0.45 20.31
CA LEU A 38 -3.47 -1.24 20.03
C LEU A 38 -3.19 -2.74 19.98
N TRP A 39 -1.94 -3.15 19.70
CA TRP A 39 -1.57 -4.55 19.57
C TRP A 39 -1.97 -5.41 20.77
N GLY A 40 -2.75 -6.46 20.50
CA GLY A 40 -3.26 -7.39 21.53
C GLY A 40 -4.26 -6.79 22.50
N LYS A 41 -4.84 -5.61 22.19
CA LYS A 41 -5.83 -4.91 23.02
C LYS A 41 -7.02 -4.47 22.15
N GLN A 42 -8.10 -4.08 22.84
CA GLN A 42 -9.20 -3.35 22.23
C GLN A 42 -9.35 -2.01 22.95
N LEU A 43 -9.24 -0.90 22.22
CA LEU A 43 -9.17 0.44 22.79
C LEU A 43 -10.08 1.42 22.06
N THR A 44 -10.60 2.42 22.76
CA THR A 44 -11.26 3.56 22.13
C THR A 44 -10.23 4.53 21.53
N ASP A 45 -10.70 5.40 20.64
CA ASP A 45 -9.92 6.52 20.11
C ASP A 45 -9.40 7.46 21.21
N GLU A 46 -10.20 7.70 22.26
CA GLU A 46 -9.80 8.50 23.43
C GLU A 46 -8.73 7.81 24.29
N GLU A 47 -8.84 6.50 24.51
CA GLU A 47 -7.82 5.71 25.21
C GLU A 47 -6.51 5.72 24.42
N LEU A 48 -6.58 5.57 23.10
CA LEU A 48 -5.43 5.68 22.21
C LEU A 48 -4.81 7.07 22.22
N ALA A 49 -5.63 8.13 22.19
CA ALA A 49 -5.15 9.51 22.30
C ALA A 49 -4.37 9.74 23.59
N LYS A 50 -4.88 9.23 24.72
CA LYS A 50 -4.18 9.30 26.03
C LYS A 50 -2.86 8.52 26.02
N LEU A 51 -2.85 7.31 25.45
CA LEU A 51 -1.66 6.44 25.43
C LEU A 51 -0.56 6.90 24.46
N THR A 52 -0.94 7.64 23.42
CA THR A 52 -0.02 8.14 22.38
C THR A 52 0.33 9.61 22.56
N HIS A 53 -0.36 10.33 23.46
CA HIS A 53 -0.30 11.78 23.61
C HIS A 53 -0.64 12.55 22.32
N LEU A 54 -1.40 11.92 21.41
CA LEU A 54 -1.90 12.55 20.20
C LEU A 54 -3.28 13.17 20.44
N ARG A 55 -3.63 14.17 19.61
CA ARG A 55 -4.99 14.71 19.60
C ARG A 55 -5.96 13.64 19.11
N VAL A 56 -7.10 13.47 19.78
CA VAL A 56 -8.10 12.43 19.45
C VAL A 56 -8.57 12.49 18.00
N ASN A 57 -8.69 13.69 17.41
CA ASN A 57 -9.07 13.84 16.01
C ASN A 57 -8.01 13.29 15.04
N LEU A 58 -6.72 13.41 15.39
CA LEU A 58 -5.64 12.81 14.60
C LEU A 58 -5.67 11.28 14.72
N VAL A 59 -5.92 10.76 15.93
CA VAL A 59 -6.08 9.32 16.17
C VAL A 59 -7.23 8.76 15.34
N ARG A 60 -8.40 9.43 15.32
CA ARG A 60 -9.56 9.04 14.50
C ARG A 60 -9.21 8.98 13.03
N LYS A 61 -8.58 10.04 12.49
CA LYS A 61 -8.17 10.07 11.08
C LYS A 61 -7.29 8.86 10.75
N ILE A 62 -6.26 8.63 11.56
CA ILE A 62 -5.35 7.49 11.35
C ILE A 62 -6.06 6.14 11.47
N LEU A 63 -6.98 5.98 12.43
CA LEU A 63 -7.76 4.75 12.56
C LEU A 63 -8.66 4.50 11.36
N TYR A 64 -9.21 5.55 10.74
CA TYR A 64 -9.95 5.43 9.49
C TYR A 64 -9.06 5.02 8.32
N ASP A 65 -7.90 5.66 8.16
CA ASP A 65 -6.92 5.29 7.11
C ASP A 65 -6.50 3.81 7.26
N LEU A 66 -6.26 3.36 8.51
CA LEU A 66 -5.94 1.98 8.83
C LEU A 66 -7.12 1.01 8.61
N TYR A 67 -8.35 1.44 8.85
CA TYR A 67 -9.56 0.65 8.65
C TYR A 67 -9.88 0.43 7.18
N GLU A 68 -9.79 1.48 6.35
CA GLU A 68 -9.97 1.39 4.89
C GLU A 68 -8.98 0.40 4.26
N ASN A 69 -7.82 0.23 4.89
CA ASN A 69 -6.76 -0.69 4.47
C ASN A 69 -6.75 -2.00 5.26
N ARG A 70 -7.84 -2.34 5.97
CA ARG A 70 -8.05 -3.60 6.70
C ARG A 70 -6.93 -3.96 7.69
N VAL A 71 -6.28 -2.94 8.26
CA VAL A 71 -5.23 -3.14 9.29
C VAL A 71 -5.85 -3.20 10.68
N VAL A 72 -6.96 -2.48 10.88
CA VAL A 72 -7.72 -2.44 12.13
C VAL A 72 -9.20 -2.64 11.84
N ASN A 73 -9.90 -3.15 12.83
CA ASN A 73 -11.36 -3.25 12.82
C ASN A 73 -11.89 -2.77 14.18
N TYR A 74 -13.21 -2.70 14.35
CA TYR A 74 -13.82 -2.28 15.60
C TYR A 74 -15.03 -3.13 15.99
N HIS A 75 -15.26 -3.22 17.29
CA HIS A 75 -16.54 -3.67 17.82
C HIS A 75 -17.33 -2.47 18.33
N ARG A 76 -18.64 -2.52 18.10
CA ARG A 76 -19.58 -1.51 18.59
C ARG A 76 -20.34 -2.07 19.79
N PHE A 77 -20.18 -1.42 20.93
CA PHE A 77 -20.90 -1.75 22.17
C PHE A 77 -21.93 -0.68 22.45
N ARG A 78 -23.13 -1.06 22.88
CA ARG A 78 -24.11 -0.11 23.40
C ARG A 78 -23.90 0.01 24.90
N ASN A 79 -23.72 1.23 25.39
CA ASN A 79 -23.67 1.50 26.81
C ASN A 79 -25.10 1.43 27.36
N GLU A 80 -25.34 0.53 28.31
CA GLU A 80 -26.66 0.28 28.91
C GLU A 80 -27.14 1.46 29.78
N ASP A 81 -26.20 2.25 30.33
CA ASP A 81 -26.52 3.34 31.27
C ASP A 81 -27.06 4.60 30.58
N ASN A 82 -26.59 4.88 29.37
CA ASN A 82 -26.91 6.13 28.66
C ASN A 82 -27.29 5.93 27.19
N GLY A 83 -27.30 4.69 26.70
CA GLY A 83 -27.67 4.32 25.35
C GLY A 83 -26.64 4.64 24.26
N TRP A 84 -25.50 5.25 24.59
CA TRP A 84 -24.49 5.66 23.61
C TRP A 84 -23.66 4.49 23.10
N TYR A 85 -23.21 4.58 21.84
CA TYR A 85 -22.34 3.57 21.25
C TYR A 85 -20.86 3.86 21.53
N ILE A 86 -20.14 2.84 22.01
CA ILE A 86 -18.69 2.87 22.23
C ILE A 86 -18.03 1.99 21.17
N TYR A 87 -17.09 2.59 20.43
CA TYR A 87 -16.30 1.90 19.42
C TYR A 87 -14.96 1.49 20.01
N ARG A 88 -14.66 0.20 19.98
CA ARG A 88 -13.37 -0.34 20.42
C ARG A 88 -12.64 -0.93 19.24
N TRP A 89 -11.53 -0.30 18.90
CA TRP A 89 -10.65 -0.68 17.82
C TRP A 89 -9.75 -1.84 18.23
N TYR A 90 -9.36 -2.67 17.28
CA TYR A 90 -8.37 -3.73 17.46
C TYR A 90 -7.62 -3.97 16.15
N VAL A 91 -6.41 -4.53 16.25
CA VAL A 91 -5.60 -4.89 15.08
C VAL A 91 -6.08 -6.22 14.54
N GLU A 92 -6.32 -6.29 13.23
CA GLU A 92 -6.61 -7.54 12.53
C GLU A 92 -5.39 -7.92 11.68
N MET A 93 -4.59 -8.86 12.20
CA MET A 93 -3.24 -9.11 11.66
C MET A 93 -3.26 -9.96 10.39
N GLU A 94 -4.17 -10.93 10.34
CA GLU A 94 -4.34 -11.81 9.19
C GLU A 94 -4.81 -10.99 7.98
N GLU A 95 -5.87 -10.19 8.14
CA GLU A 95 -6.35 -9.29 7.09
C GLU A 95 -5.30 -8.27 6.63
N ALA A 96 -4.50 -7.73 7.57
CA ALA A 96 -3.41 -6.81 7.23
C ALA A 96 -2.33 -7.46 6.34
N LEU A 97 -1.99 -8.73 6.62
CA LEU A 97 -1.02 -9.48 5.83
C LEU A 97 -1.60 -9.87 4.47
N GLU A 98 -2.87 -10.30 4.42
CA GLU A 98 -3.57 -10.61 3.17
C GLU A 98 -3.68 -9.37 2.27
N ASN A 99 -4.04 -8.21 2.83
CA ASN A 99 -4.10 -6.97 2.06
C ASN A 99 -2.72 -6.58 1.51
N LEU A 100 -1.66 -6.70 2.33
CA LEU A 100 -0.29 -6.46 1.88
C LEU A 100 0.10 -7.40 0.71
N GLN A 101 -0.29 -8.68 0.76
CA GLN A 101 -0.07 -9.62 -0.33
C GLN A 101 -0.85 -9.23 -1.59
N SER A 102 -2.12 -8.86 -1.44
CA SER A 102 -2.97 -8.42 -2.56
C SER A 102 -2.42 -7.17 -3.25
N ILE A 103 -1.99 -6.16 -2.48
CA ILE A 103 -1.38 -4.93 -3.02
C ILE A 103 -0.11 -5.25 -3.82
N ARG A 104 0.71 -6.19 -3.33
CA ARG A 104 1.93 -6.62 -4.01
C ARG A 104 1.65 -7.39 -5.29
N GLN A 105 0.67 -8.30 -5.26
CA GLN A 105 0.17 -9.01 -6.43
C GLN A 105 -0.31 -8.06 -7.51
N GLU A 106 -1.10 -7.07 -7.12
CA GLU A 106 -1.65 -6.08 -8.04
C GLU A 106 -0.56 -5.18 -8.63
N LEU A 107 0.44 -4.79 -7.84
CA LEU A 107 1.60 -4.05 -8.33
C LEU A 107 2.41 -4.87 -9.34
N LEU A 108 2.68 -6.14 -9.03
CA LEU A 108 3.40 -7.04 -9.92
C LEU A 108 2.65 -7.21 -11.25
N ARG A 109 1.34 -7.48 -11.19
CA ARG A 109 0.48 -7.61 -12.36
C ARG A 109 0.55 -6.35 -13.24
N LYS A 110 0.44 -5.15 -12.66
CA LYS A 110 0.53 -3.89 -13.42
C LYS A 110 1.90 -3.68 -14.06
N LEU A 111 2.98 -4.05 -13.37
CA LEU A 111 4.33 -3.94 -13.91
C LEU A 111 4.54 -4.92 -15.07
N GLU A 112 4.04 -6.15 -14.95
CA GLU A 112 4.08 -7.18 -15.99
C GLU A 112 3.23 -6.78 -17.21
N GLU A 113 2.02 -6.26 -17.00
CA GLU A 113 1.16 -5.75 -18.08
C GLU A 113 1.84 -4.59 -18.82
N ARG A 114 2.46 -3.67 -18.08
CA ARG A 114 3.21 -2.58 -18.70
C ARG A 114 4.43 -3.10 -19.45
N LEU A 115 5.18 -4.05 -18.89
CA LEU A 115 6.34 -4.64 -19.55
C LEU A 115 5.95 -5.34 -20.86
N GLU A 116 4.87 -6.11 -20.85
CA GLU A 116 4.35 -6.77 -22.05
C GLU A 116 3.91 -5.75 -23.10
N TYR A 117 3.22 -4.70 -22.68
CA TYR A 117 2.86 -3.59 -23.56
C TYR A 117 4.10 -2.94 -24.20
N GLU A 118 5.16 -2.69 -23.44
CA GLU A 118 6.41 -2.12 -23.97
C GLU A 118 7.13 -3.07 -24.93
N ARG A 119 7.16 -4.37 -24.64
CA ARG A 119 7.81 -5.37 -25.51
C ARG A 119 7.04 -5.61 -26.81
N GLY A 120 5.71 -5.56 -26.73
CA GLY A 120 4.81 -5.84 -27.86
C GLY A 120 4.60 -4.68 -28.83
N HIS A 121 5.00 -3.46 -28.47
CA HIS A 121 4.72 -2.27 -29.29
C HIS A 121 5.98 -1.47 -29.62
N MET A 122 5.99 -0.94 -30.83
CA MET A 122 6.93 0.11 -31.23
C MET A 122 6.31 1.47 -30.94
N PHE A 123 7.09 2.40 -30.40
CA PHE A 123 6.60 3.72 -30.04
C PHE A 123 7.15 4.81 -30.94
N PHE A 124 6.35 5.86 -31.12
CA PHE A 124 6.70 7.07 -31.83
C PHE A 124 6.40 8.29 -30.95
N SER A 125 7.22 9.32 -31.04
CA SER A 125 7.05 10.56 -30.26
C SER A 125 7.49 11.78 -31.06
N CYS A 126 6.92 12.94 -30.75
CA CYS A 126 7.34 14.21 -31.34
C CYS A 126 8.34 14.93 -30.42
N LYS A 127 9.03 15.94 -30.96
CA LYS A 127 10.05 16.74 -30.23
C LYS A 127 9.46 17.62 -29.13
N ASN A 128 8.15 17.86 -29.15
CA ASN A 128 7.44 18.71 -28.18
C ASN A 128 7.02 17.97 -26.91
N ASN A 129 7.53 16.75 -26.69
CA ASN A 129 7.26 15.95 -25.49
C ASN A 129 5.76 15.70 -25.25
N CYS A 130 4.97 15.60 -26.33
CA CYS A 130 3.60 15.12 -26.29
C CYS A 130 3.57 13.61 -25.96
N PRO A 131 2.41 13.04 -25.57
CA PRO A 131 2.29 11.61 -25.36
C PRO A 131 2.79 10.81 -26.57
N ARG A 132 3.60 9.79 -26.31
CA ARG A 132 4.02 8.83 -27.35
C ARG A 132 2.82 7.98 -27.79
N MET A 133 2.92 7.43 -28.99
CA MET A 133 1.88 6.59 -29.58
C MET A 133 2.50 5.28 -30.07
N THR A 134 1.69 4.24 -30.22
CA THR A 134 2.14 3.01 -30.88
C THR A 134 2.34 3.23 -32.38
N PHE A 135 2.95 2.27 -33.07
CA PHE A 135 3.10 2.31 -34.52
C PHE A 135 1.74 2.39 -35.22
N GLU A 136 0.74 1.63 -34.77
CA GLU A 136 -0.60 1.60 -35.34
C GLU A 136 -1.27 2.98 -35.23
N GLU A 137 -1.26 3.56 -34.03
CA GLU A 137 -1.79 4.90 -33.76
C GLU A 137 -1.05 5.98 -34.57
N ALA A 138 0.28 5.90 -34.63
CA ALA A 138 1.07 6.84 -35.43
C ALA A 138 0.77 6.69 -36.92
N SER A 139 0.57 5.46 -37.42
CA SER A 139 0.25 5.20 -38.82
C SER A 139 -1.13 5.75 -39.20
N GLU A 140 -2.12 5.66 -38.31
CA GLU A 140 -3.45 6.27 -38.52
C GLU A 140 -3.38 7.80 -38.65
N HIS A 141 -2.38 8.42 -38.02
CA HIS A 141 -2.11 9.85 -38.11
C HIS A 141 -0.99 10.21 -39.10
N GLU A 142 -0.61 9.31 -40.01
CA GLU A 142 0.45 9.53 -41.00
C GLU A 142 1.78 10.00 -40.38
N PHE A 143 2.08 9.51 -39.17
CA PHE A 143 3.22 9.90 -38.34
C PHE A 143 3.28 11.41 -38.02
N LYS A 144 2.11 12.07 -37.92
CA LYS A 144 1.99 13.44 -37.42
C LYS A 144 1.31 13.46 -36.05
N CYS A 145 1.90 14.19 -35.10
CA CYS A 145 1.37 14.26 -33.75
C CYS A 145 0.01 14.96 -33.75
N PRO A 146 -1.08 14.34 -33.22
CA PRO A 146 -2.40 14.96 -33.19
C PRO A 146 -2.49 16.17 -32.24
N HIS A 147 -1.51 16.33 -31.33
CA HIS A 147 -1.49 17.43 -30.36
C HIS A 147 -0.76 18.68 -30.84
N CYS A 148 0.32 18.53 -31.62
CA CYS A 148 1.17 19.66 -32.03
C CYS A 148 1.42 19.75 -33.54
N GLY A 149 0.98 18.77 -34.33
CA GLY A 149 1.14 18.74 -35.79
C GLY A 149 2.55 18.37 -36.27
N GLU A 150 3.55 18.34 -35.38
CA GLU A 150 4.92 17.97 -35.71
C GLU A 150 5.04 16.48 -36.10
N PRO A 151 6.02 16.13 -36.97
CA PRO A 151 6.29 14.75 -37.30
C PRO A 151 6.74 13.96 -36.06
N MET A 152 6.34 12.69 -36.03
CA MET A 152 6.70 11.74 -35.00
C MET A 152 7.85 10.87 -35.47
N GLU A 153 8.82 10.63 -34.59
CA GLU A 153 10.00 9.81 -34.84
C GLU A 153 9.96 8.58 -33.94
N PHE A 154 10.59 7.49 -34.39
CA PHE A 154 10.70 6.26 -33.59
C PHE A 154 11.37 6.55 -32.25
N MET A 155 10.75 6.04 -31.19
CA MET A 155 11.24 6.14 -29.82
C MET A 155 11.70 4.77 -29.35
N ASP A 156 12.99 4.64 -29.08
CA ASP A 156 13.55 3.45 -28.46
C ASP A 156 13.13 3.33 -26.99
N ASN A 157 12.42 2.26 -26.66
CA ASN A 157 11.95 1.96 -25.31
C ASN A 157 12.77 0.88 -24.59
N ARG A 158 13.91 0.42 -25.13
CA ARG A 158 14.75 -0.63 -24.52
C ARG A 158 15.15 -0.33 -23.07
N GLN A 159 15.44 0.95 -22.76
CA GLN A 159 15.76 1.36 -21.39
C GLN A 159 14.56 1.26 -20.44
N ILE A 160 13.35 1.52 -20.94
CA ILE A 160 12.10 1.38 -20.17
C ILE A 160 11.84 -0.09 -19.89
N ILE A 161 11.98 -0.95 -20.91
CA ILE A 161 11.86 -2.41 -20.78
C ILE A 161 12.84 -2.93 -19.71
N ALA A 162 14.13 -2.60 -19.82
CA ALA A 162 15.14 -3.04 -18.86
C ALA A 162 14.85 -2.57 -17.41
N SER A 163 14.35 -1.34 -17.26
CA SER A 163 13.94 -0.80 -15.95
C SER A 163 12.73 -1.53 -15.37
N LEU A 164 11.74 -1.87 -16.20
CA LEU A 164 10.56 -2.64 -15.79
C LEU A 164 10.93 -4.09 -15.43
N GLU A 165 11.80 -4.72 -16.21
CA GLU A 165 12.33 -6.07 -15.92
C GLU A 165 13.02 -6.11 -14.55
N ALA A 166 13.92 -5.15 -14.29
CA ALA A 166 14.61 -5.05 -13.00
C ALA A 166 13.64 -4.85 -11.84
N GLN A 167 12.58 -4.05 -12.02
CA GLN A 167 11.55 -3.84 -11.00
C GLN A 167 10.71 -5.09 -10.75
N VAL A 168 10.33 -5.82 -11.80
CA VAL A 168 9.60 -7.09 -11.70
C VAL A 168 10.44 -8.15 -10.99
N GLU A 169 11.71 -8.30 -11.38
CA GLU A 169 12.63 -9.25 -10.77
C GLU A 169 12.84 -8.95 -9.28
N GLU A 170 13.10 -7.69 -8.92
CA GLU A 170 13.27 -7.29 -7.53
C GLU A 170 12.00 -7.56 -6.70
N LEU A 171 10.81 -7.27 -7.25
CA LEU A 171 9.55 -7.51 -6.56
C LEU A 171 9.28 -9.01 -6.35
N ARG A 172 9.64 -9.86 -7.32
CA ARG A 172 9.55 -11.33 -7.21
C ARG A 172 10.57 -11.88 -6.22
N ARG A 173 11.82 -11.40 -6.22
CA ARG A 173 12.85 -11.81 -5.26
C ARG A 173 12.43 -11.55 -3.80
N GLN A 174 11.82 -10.39 -3.54
CA GLN A 174 11.26 -10.06 -2.22
C GLN A 174 10.11 -10.99 -1.79
N TRP A 175 9.52 -11.74 -2.73
CA TRP A 175 8.48 -12.74 -2.48
C TRP A 175 9.07 -14.08 -2.04
N ASP A 176 10.10 -14.56 -2.75
CA ASP A 176 10.69 -15.89 -2.55
C ASP A 176 11.48 -16.02 -1.25
N GLU A 177 12.17 -14.95 -0.83
CA GLU A 177 12.94 -14.92 0.44
C GLU A 177 12.08 -15.08 1.71
N LYS A 178 10.74 -15.10 1.58
CA LYS A 178 9.81 -15.09 2.72
C LYS A 178 8.87 -16.29 2.80
N LEU A 179 8.75 -17.09 1.74
CA LEU A 179 8.13 -18.43 1.82
C LEU A 179 9.05 -19.43 2.51
N THR A 180 10.35 -19.16 2.56
CA THR A 180 11.37 -20.03 3.17
C THR A 180 11.65 -19.76 4.65
N ASN A 181 11.12 -18.66 5.21
CA ASN A 181 11.32 -18.23 6.60
C ASN A 181 10.03 -18.12 7.43
N SER A 182 8.92 -18.71 6.96
CA SER A 182 7.66 -18.83 7.73
C SER A 182 7.47 -20.25 8.26
#